data_AF-A0A6B3FVM8-F1
#
_entry.id   AF-A0A6B3FVM8-F1
#
_cell.length_a   1.000
_cell.length_b   1.000
_cell.length_c   1.000
_cell.angle_alpha   90.00
_cell.angle_beta   90.00
_cell.angle_gamma   90.00
#
_symmetry.space_group_name_H-M   'P 1'
#
loop_
_entity.id
_entity.type
_entity.pdbx_description
1 polymer ?
#
loop_
_entity_poly.entity_id
_entity_poly.type
_entity_poly.pdbx_seq_one_letter_code
_entity_poly.pdbx_strand_id
1 'polypeptide(L)'
;MLAACRGVDSSLFFHPEGERGAARSARETSAKEVCMRCPVRAECAAHALAVREPYGVWGGLTEDEREELMGRARTRLISAAPSGAPAAGPGSGAT
;
A
#
# COMPACT_ATOMS: atom_id res chain seq x y z
N MET A 1 4.92 7.29 22.65
CA MET A 1 5.75 6.43 21.79
C MET A 1 6.13 7.27 20.57
N LEU A 2 7.41 7.37 20.19
CA LEU A 2 7.86 8.22 19.08
C LEU A 2 8.25 7.38 17.86
N ALA A 3 8.13 7.95 16.66
CA ALA A 3 8.59 7.31 15.43
C ALA A 3 10.13 7.24 15.38
N ALA A 4 10.67 6.07 15.03
CA ALA A 4 12.12 5.83 14.99
C ALA A 4 12.84 6.62 13.88
N CYS A 5 12.12 7.10 12.86
CA CYS A 5 12.68 7.98 11.83
C CYS A 5 12.95 9.41 12.33
N ARG A 6 12.47 9.79 13.52
CA ARG A 6 12.69 11.13 14.06
C ARG A 6 14.18 11.33 14.35
N GLY A 7 14.80 12.29 13.67
CA GLY A 7 16.24 12.58 13.77
C GLY A 7 17.09 11.88 12.70
N VAL A 8 16.48 11.11 11.82
CA VAL A 8 17.12 10.58 10.61
C VAL A 8 16.88 11.55 9.45
N ASP A 9 17.85 11.68 8.56
CA ASP A 9 17.73 12.56 7.39
C ASP A 9 16.57 12.13 6.50
N SER A 10 15.74 13.09 6.07
CA SER A 10 14.55 12.81 5.27
C SER A 10 14.88 12.25 3.89
N SER A 11 16.05 12.56 3.32
CA SER A 11 16.50 12.02 2.03
C SER A 11 16.70 10.50 2.06
N LEU A 12 16.76 9.88 3.25
CA LEU A 12 16.73 8.43 3.38
C LEU A 12 15.35 7.85 3.01
N PHE A 13 14.28 8.58 3.30
CA PHE A 13 12.91 8.10 3.07
C PHE A 13 12.34 8.58 1.75
N PHE A 14 12.77 9.75 1.26
CA PHE A 14 12.26 10.38 0.05
C PHE A 14 13.36 10.50 -0.99
N HIS A 15 13.08 10.06 -2.22
CA HIS A 15 14.08 10.03 -3.27
C HIS A 15 14.42 11.43 -3.82
N PRO A 16 15.69 11.70 -4.17
CA PRO A 16 16.00 12.86 -4.99
C PRO A 16 15.53 12.65 -6.43
N GLU A 17 15.34 13.74 -7.17
CA GLU A 17 14.88 13.68 -8.55
C GLU A 17 15.87 12.90 -9.43
N GLY A 18 15.36 11.97 -10.25
CA GLY A 18 16.15 11.21 -11.21
C GLY A 18 16.92 10.00 -10.65
N GLU A 19 16.82 9.71 -9.35
CA GLU A 19 17.48 8.54 -8.76
C GLU A 19 16.80 7.22 -9.17
N ARG A 20 17.60 6.23 -9.56
CA ARG A 20 17.13 4.95 -10.13
C ARG A 20 18.08 3.79 -9.84
N GLY A 21 17.61 2.58 -10.13
CA GLY A 21 18.43 1.37 -10.10
C GLY A 21 18.99 1.07 -8.71
N ALA A 22 20.25 0.63 -8.65
CA ALA A 22 20.88 0.18 -7.40
C ALA A 22 20.91 1.24 -6.29
N ALA A 23 21.06 2.53 -6.64
CA ALA A 23 21.04 3.62 -5.66
C ALA A 23 19.68 3.72 -4.97
N ARG A 24 18.59 3.66 -5.76
CA ARG A 24 17.22 3.64 -5.24
C ARG A 24 16.98 2.45 -4.33
N SER A 25 17.34 1.25 -4.80
CA SER A 25 17.15 0.02 -4.01
C SER A 25 17.94 0.03 -2.71
N ALA A 26 19.16 0.57 -2.71
CA ALA A 26 19.98 0.70 -1.51
C ALA A 26 19.34 1.65 -0.49
N ARG A 27 18.92 2.84 -0.93
CA ARG A 27 18.24 3.80 -0.04
C ARG A 27 16.95 3.22 0.54
N GLU A 28 16.09 2.63 -0.30
CA GLU A 28 14.84 2.01 0.14
C GLU A 28 15.09 0.89 1.17
N THR A 29 16.14 0.09 0.98
CA THR A 29 16.53 -0.95 1.94
C THR A 29 16.91 -0.33 3.29
N SER A 30 17.76 0.70 3.29
CA SER A 30 18.15 1.41 4.52
C SER A 30 16.97 2.10 5.20
N ALA A 31 16.04 2.68 4.45
CA ALA A 31 14.81 3.27 5.01
C ALA A 31 13.93 2.21 5.69
N LYS A 32 13.77 1.04 5.04
CA LYS A 32 13.02 -0.09 5.59
C LYS A 32 13.62 -0.60 6.90
N GLU A 33 14.95 -0.65 7.02
CA GLU A 33 15.62 -1.05 8.27
C GLU A 33 15.25 -0.15 9.45
N VAL A 34 15.13 1.17 9.23
CA VAL A 34 14.64 2.10 10.26
C VAL A 34 13.18 1.80 10.60
N CYS A 35 12.33 1.62 9.59
CA CYS A 35 10.92 1.30 9.80
C CYS A 35 10.71 -0.01 10.57
N MET A 36 11.55 -1.04 10.37
CA MET A 36 11.42 -2.34 11.02
C MET A 36 11.52 -2.28 12.55
N ARG A 37 12.23 -1.28 13.07
CA ARG A 37 12.42 -1.03 14.51
C ARG A 37 11.44 0.04 15.05
N CYS A 38 10.62 0.62 14.17
CA CYS A 38 9.72 1.71 14.51
C CYS A 38 8.47 1.19 15.24
N PRO A 39 8.14 1.71 16.43
CA PRO A 39 7.01 1.21 17.19
C PRO A 39 5.64 1.61 16.62
N VAL A 40 5.59 2.61 15.74
CA VAL A 40 4.36 3.09 15.07
C VAL A 40 4.30 2.67 13.60
N ARG A 41 5.00 1.58 13.25
CA ARG A 41 5.16 1.12 11.85
C ARG A 41 3.81 0.82 11.20
N ALA A 42 2.92 0.14 11.92
CA ALA A 42 1.63 -0.28 11.39
C ALA A 42 0.71 0.93 11.14
N GLU A 43 0.65 1.86 12.08
CA GLU A 43 -0.13 3.10 11.99
C GLU A 43 0.39 3.99 10.86
N CYS A 44 1.72 4.10 10.71
CA CYS A 44 2.37 4.83 9.63
C CYS A 44 2.02 4.23 8.25
N ALA A 45 2.09 2.90 8.11
CA ALA A 45 1.71 2.22 6.87
C ALA A 45 0.22 2.41 6.54
N ALA A 46 -0.66 2.26 7.55
CA ALA A 46 -2.10 2.45 7.39
C ALA A 46 -2.44 3.87 6.94
N HIS A 47 -1.80 4.88 7.53
CA HIS A 47 -1.98 6.27 7.13
C HIS A 47 -1.56 6.50 5.67
N ALA A 48 -0.35 6.07 5.29
CA ALA A 48 0.17 6.26 3.93
C ALA A 48 -0.70 5.58 2.87
N LEU A 49 -1.25 4.39 3.16
CA LEU A 49 -2.20 3.71 2.28
C LEU A 49 -3.54 4.46 2.20
N ALA A 50 -4.07 4.96 3.31
CA ALA A 50 -5.35 5.65 3.35
C ALA A 50 -5.34 6.97 2.55
N VAL A 51 -4.26 7.75 2.64
CA VAL A 51 -4.11 9.02 1.92
C VAL A 51 -3.50 8.86 0.52
N ARG A 52 -3.12 7.63 0.15
CA ARG A 52 -2.39 7.31 -1.08
C ARG A 52 -1.15 8.18 -1.25
N GLU A 53 -0.32 8.20 -0.22
CA GLU A 53 0.91 9.00 -0.21
C GLU A 53 1.80 8.63 -1.41
N PRO A 54 2.08 9.57 -2.33
CA PRO A 54 2.68 9.27 -3.63
C PRO A 54 4.17 8.92 -3.54
N TYR A 55 4.90 9.39 -2.52
CA TYR A 55 6.35 9.29 -2.51
C TYR A 55 6.92 8.70 -1.22
N GLY A 56 8.13 8.17 -1.32
CA GLY A 56 8.98 7.70 -0.24
C GLY A 56 8.57 6.39 0.42
N VAL A 57 9.34 6.02 1.45
CA VAL A 57 9.14 4.81 2.26
C VAL A 57 8.34 5.15 3.51
N TRP A 58 7.18 4.51 3.66
CA TRP A 58 6.25 4.73 4.78
C TRP A 58 5.91 3.43 5.45
N GLY A 59 6.08 3.35 6.78
CA GLY A 59 5.75 2.14 7.54
C GLY A 59 6.44 0.86 7.03
N GLY A 60 7.58 0.98 6.35
CA GLY A 60 8.32 -0.12 5.76
C GLY A 60 7.89 -0.51 4.33
N LEU A 61 7.04 0.29 3.68
CA LEU A 61 6.58 0.08 2.31
C LEU A 61 7.13 1.15 1.37
N THR A 62 7.68 0.75 0.23
CA THR A 62 7.99 1.67 -0.88
C THR A 62 6.71 2.14 -1.58
N GLU A 63 6.85 3.12 -2.45
CA GLU A 63 5.80 3.59 -3.36
C GLU A 63 5.22 2.43 -4.17
N ASP A 64 6.09 1.67 -4.85
CA ASP A 64 5.72 0.55 -5.71
C ASP A 64 4.99 -0.56 -4.93
N GLU A 65 5.44 -0.85 -3.70
CA GLU A 65 4.78 -1.84 -2.83
C GLU A 65 3.39 -1.38 -2.38
N ARG A 66 3.21 -0.08 -2.10
CA ARG A 66 1.89 0.48 -1.76
C ARG A 66 0.94 0.42 -2.96
N GLU A 67 1.42 0.78 -4.15
CA GLU A 67 0.63 0.67 -5.38
C GLU A 67 0.25 -0.78 -5.69
N GLU A 68 1.17 -1.72 -5.49
CA GLU A 68 0.87 -3.14 -5.67
C GLU A 68 -0.20 -3.63 -4.68
N LEU A 69 -0.10 -3.25 -3.39
CA LEU A 69 -1.10 -3.58 -2.37
C LEU A 69 -2.49 -3.03 -2.73
N MET A 70 -2.56 -1.77 -3.15
CA MET A 70 -3.82 -1.15 -3.60
C MET A 70 -4.36 -1.82 -4.86
N GLY A 71 -3.49 -2.20 -5.81
CA GLY A 71 -3.85 -2.95 -7.00
C GLY A 71 -4.45 -4.32 -6.66
N ARG A 72 -3.81 -5.08 -5.77
CA ARG A 72 -4.33 -6.37 -5.28
C ARG A 72 -5.67 -6.21 -4.57
N ALA A 73 -5.83 -5.17 -3.75
CA ALA A 73 -7.10 -4.87 -3.09
C ALA A 73 -8.21 -4.58 -4.11
N ARG A 74 -7.91 -3.74 -5.12
CA ARG A 74 -8.84 -3.45 -6.22
C ARG A 74 -9.23 -4.72 -6.99
N THR A 75 -8.27 -5.58 -7.34
CA THR A 75 -8.54 -6.85 -8.03
C THR A 75 -9.45 -7.75 -7.20
N ARG A 76 -9.22 -7.87 -5.88
CA ARG A 76 -10.09 -8.66 -5.01
C ARG A 76 -11.52 -8.13 -4.97
N LEU A 77 -11.71 -6.82 -4.90
CA LEU A 77 -13.05 -6.21 -4.93
C LEU A 77 -13.78 -6.52 -6.24
N ILE A 78 -13.06 -6.52 -7.36
CA ILE A 78 -13.61 -6.87 -8.68
C ILE A 78 -13.97 -8.36 -8.74
N SER A 79 -13.08 -9.24 -8.28
CA SER A 79 -13.31 -10.69 -8.28
C SER A 79 -14.38 -11.14 -7.27
N ALA A 80 -14.62 -10.37 -6.21
CA ALA A 80 -15.63 -10.67 -5.19
C ALA A 80 -17.05 -10.17 -5.58
N ALA A 81 -17.18 -9.39 -6.65
CA ALA A 81 -18.49 -9.01 -7.16
C ALA A 81 -19.23 -10.28 -7.63
N PRO A 82 -20.45 -10.57 -7.14
CA PRO A 82 -21.17 -11.76 -7.55
C PRO A 82 -21.48 -11.68 -9.05
N SER A 83 -20.94 -12.62 -9.82
CA SER A 83 -21.38 -12.89 -11.19
C SER A 83 -22.85 -13.28 -11.16
N GLY A 84 -23.74 -12.34 -11.46
CA GLY A 84 -25.17 -12.59 -11.50
C GLY A 84 -25.53 -13.66 -12.55
N ALA A 85 -26.32 -14.65 -12.13
CA ALA A 85 -27.09 -15.55 -12.98
C ALA A 85 -28.36 -16.01 -12.23
N PRO A 86 -29.43 -16.44 -12.93
CA PRO A 86 -30.30 -15.66 -13.80
C PRO A 86 -31.66 -15.36 -13.13
N ALA A 87 -32.44 -14.46 -13.73
CA ALA A 87 -33.82 -14.23 -13.34
C ALA A 87 -34.69 -15.46 -13.66
N ALA A 88 -34.94 -16.30 -12.64
CA ALA A 88 -36.02 -17.28 -12.67
C ALA A 88 -37.36 -16.53 -12.52
N GLY A 89 -38.09 -16.36 -13.62
CA GLY A 89 -39.45 -15.84 -13.61
C GLY A 89 -40.40 -16.81 -12.89
N PRO A 90 -41.40 -16.32 -12.15
CA PRO A 90 -42.32 -17.18 -11.42
C PRO A 90 -43.23 -17.93 -12.40
N GLY A 91 -43.35 -19.24 -12.21
CA GLY A 91 -44.38 -20.06 -12.84
C GLY A 91 -45.76 -19.59 -12.38
N SER A 92 -46.59 -19.17 -13.34
CA SER A 92 -47.99 -18.90 -13.09
C SER A 92 -48.76 -20.21 -13.30
N GLY A 93 -49.13 -20.86 -12.19
CA GLY A 93 -50.19 -21.84 -12.17
C GLY A 93 -51.53 -21.12 -12.18
N ALA A 94 -52.39 -21.45 -13.15
CA ALA A 94 -53.81 -21.13 -13.11
C ALA A 94 -54.56 -22.36 -13.62
N THR A 95 -55.21 -23.03 -12.66
CA THR A 95 -56.43 -23.87 -12.71
C THR A 95 -56.70 -24.75 -13.92
#